data_AF-K8A177-F1
#
_entry.id   AF-K8A177-F1
#
_cell.length_a   1.000
_cell.length_b   1.000
_cell.length_c   1.000
_cell.angle_alpha   90.00
_cell.angle_beta   90.00
_cell.angle_gamma   90.00
#
_symmetry.space_group_name_H-M   'P 1'
#
loop_
_entity.id
_entity.type
_entity.pdbx_description
1 polymer ?
#
loop_
_entity_poly.entity_id
_entity_poly.type
_entity_poly.pdbx_seq_one_letter_code
_entity_poly.pdbx_strand_id
1 'polypeptide(L)'
;MDSKLLEYYNRELAYLREMGAEFAERYPKVAGRLGMRGIEVADPYIERLMEGFAFLTSRVQLKMDAEFPRFSQRLLEMLAPNYLAPTPSMAIAELHPDSAKGDLSNGFVVRAAP
;
A
#
# COMPACT_ATOMS: atom_id res chain seq x y z
N MET A 1 0.24 3.60 -20.60
CA MET A 1 -0.78 2.98 -19.72
C MET A 1 -0.02 2.11 -18.75
N ASP A 2 -0.18 2.35 -17.45
CA ASP A 2 0.54 1.63 -16.40
C ASP A 2 0.09 0.16 -16.39
N SER A 3 1.02 -0.81 -16.46
CA SER A 3 0.68 -2.25 -16.55
C SER A 3 -0.15 -2.70 -15.34
N LYS A 4 0.12 -2.12 -14.16
CA LYS A 4 -0.63 -2.38 -12.94
C LYS A 4 -2.10 -1.98 -13.06
N LEU A 5 -2.42 -0.84 -13.66
CA LEU A 5 -3.83 -0.43 -13.74
C LEU A 5 -4.65 -1.41 -14.58
N LEU A 6 -4.05 -1.98 -15.63
CA LEU A 6 -4.70 -2.98 -16.48
C LEU A 6 -4.98 -4.28 -15.70
N GLU A 7 -4.05 -4.72 -14.84
CA GLU A 7 -4.26 -5.88 -13.98
C GLU A 7 -5.43 -5.66 -13.01
N TYR A 8 -5.48 -4.50 -12.35
CA TYR A 8 -6.58 -4.16 -11.43
C TYR A 8 -7.91 -4.02 -12.17
N TYR A 9 -7.91 -3.42 -13.36
CA TYR A 9 -9.09 -3.33 -14.21
C TYR A 9 -9.64 -4.72 -14.57
N ASN A 10 -8.78 -5.63 -15.04
CA ASN A 10 -9.20 -6.98 -15.40
C ASN A 10 -9.72 -7.76 -14.18
N ARG A 11 -9.08 -7.60 -13.01
CA ARG A 11 -9.52 -8.19 -11.76
C ARG A 11 -10.91 -7.69 -11.34
N GLU A 12 -11.12 -6.38 -11.37
CA GLU A 12 -12.41 -5.76 -11.03
C GLU A 12 -13.50 -6.16 -12.04
N LEU A 13 -13.18 -6.21 -13.33
CA LEU A 13 -14.12 -6.63 -14.36
C LEU A 13 -14.54 -8.10 -14.19
N ALA A 14 -13.59 -8.98 -13.88
CA ALA A 14 -13.89 -10.38 -13.57
C ALA A 14 -14.79 -10.50 -12.34
N TYR A 15 -14.44 -9.79 -11.26
CA TYR A 15 -15.24 -9.74 -10.04
C TYR A 15 -16.68 -9.23 -10.29
N LEU A 16 -16.84 -8.18 -11.09
CA LEU A 16 -18.16 -7.65 -11.44
C LEU A 16 -18.99 -8.63 -12.25
N ARG A 17 -18.36 -9.41 -13.15
CA ARG A 17 -19.05 -10.44 -13.93
C ARG A 17 -19.48 -11.61 -13.06
N GLU A 18 -18.63 -12.08 -12.14
CA GLU A 18 -18.96 -13.12 -11.17
C GLU A 18 -20.12 -12.68 -10.26
N MET A 19 -20.02 -11.48 -9.67
CA MET A 19 -21.09 -10.92 -8.84
C MET A 19 -22.37 -10.67 -9.62
N GLY A 20 -22.26 -10.27 -10.89
CA GLY A 20 -23.38 -10.11 -11.81
C GLY A 20 -24.10 -11.42 -12.08
N ALA A 21 -23.37 -12.52 -12.24
CA ALA A 21 -23.94 -13.86 -12.39
C ALA A 21 -24.73 -14.28 -11.14
N GLU A 22 -24.14 -14.10 -9.95
CA GLU A 22 -24.84 -14.41 -8.70
C GLU A 22 -26.08 -13.52 -8.48
N PHE A 23 -26.02 -12.26 -8.91
CA PHE A 23 -27.17 -11.36 -8.89
C PHE A 23 -28.27 -11.83 -9.84
N ALA A 24 -27.90 -12.32 -11.02
CA ALA A 24 -28.83 -12.82 -12.02
C ALA A 24 -29.56 -14.09 -11.55
N GLU A 25 -28.86 -15.00 -10.86
CA GLU A 25 -29.46 -16.18 -10.26
C GLU A 25 -30.45 -15.82 -9.15
N ARG A 26 -30.08 -14.86 -8.29
CA ARG A 26 -30.92 -14.43 -7.16
C ARG A 26 -32.13 -13.61 -7.59
N TYR A 27 -32.00 -12.79 -8.65
CA TYR A 27 -33.02 -11.83 -9.09
C TYR A 27 -33.30 -11.92 -10.60
N PRO A 28 -33.82 -13.05 -11.09
CA PRO A 28 -33.96 -13.31 -12.53
C PRO A 28 -34.86 -12.31 -13.25
N LYS A 29 -35.91 -11.79 -12.58
CA LYS A 29 -36.80 -10.76 -13.15
C LYS A 29 -36.10 -9.44 -13.42
N VAL A 30 -35.17 -9.04 -12.54
CA VAL A 30 -34.43 -7.77 -12.67
C VAL A 30 -33.29 -7.95 -13.64
N ALA A 31 -32.51 -9.02 -13.50
CA ALA A 31 -31.42 -9.35 -14.39
C ALA A 31 -31.87 -9.55 -15.85
N GLY A 32 -33.04 -10.16 -16.06
CA GLY A 32 -33.63 -10.27 -17.39
C GLY A 32 -33.93 -8.92 -18.06
N ARG A 33 -34.26 -7.88 -17.28
CA ARG A 33 -34.46 -6.51 -17.80
C ARG A 33 -33.14 -5.82 -18.15
N LEU A 34 -32.05 -6.24 -17.53
CA LEU A 34 -30.69 -5.73 -17.74
C LEU A 34 -29.92 -6.53 -18.78
N GLY A 35 -30.56 -7.54 -19.42
CA GLY A 35 -29.89 -8.42 -20.37
C GLY A 35 -28.82 -9.33 -19.73
N MET A 36 -28.84 -9.50 -18.41
CA MET A 36 -27.87 -10.34 -17.68
C MET A 36 -28.34 -11.79 -17.67
N ARG A 37 -27.50 -12.71 -18.17
CA ARG A 37 -27.73 -14.16 -18.12
C ARG A 37 -26.43 -14.88 -17.74
N GLY A 38 -26.33 -15.30 -16.48
CA GLY A 38 -25.10 -15.88 -15.96
C GLY A 38 -23.95 -14.86 -16.05
N ILE A 39 -22.81 -15.29 -16.59
CA ILE A 39 -21.60 -14.45 -16.72
C ILE A 39 -21.71 -13.46 -17.89
N GLU A 40 -22.58 -13.74 -18.87
CA GLU A 40 -22.71 -12.92 -20.07
C GLU A 40 -23.78 -11.83 -19.88
N VAL A 41 -23.42 -10.63 -20.34
CA VAL A 41 -24.33 -9.49 -20.40
C VAL A 41 -24.64 -9.24 -21.87
N ALA A 42 -25.87 -9.56 -22.28
CA ALA A 42 -26.27 -9.46 -23.69
C ALA A 42 -26.51 -8.00 -24.14
N ASP A 43 -26.71 -7.08 -23.19
CA ASP A 43 -26.88 -5.66 -23.48
C ASP A 43 -25.52 -4.94 -23.52
N PRO A 44 -25.09 -4.42 -24.70
CA PRO A 44 -23.82 -3.73 -24.84
C PRO A 44 -23.68 -2.48 -23.96
N TYR A 45 -24.79 -1.80 -23.63
CA TYR A 45 -24.74 -0.61 -22.78
C TYR A 45 -24.47 -0.97 -21.32
N ILE A 46 -25.03 -2.08 -20.85
CA ILE A 46 -24.78 -2.60 -19.51
C ILE A 46 -23.36 -3.14 -19.41
N GLU A 47 -22.87 -3.85 -20.43
CA GLU A 47 -21.48 -4.30 -20.46
C GLU A 47 -20.50 -3.11 -20.40
N ARG A 48 -20.70 -2.09 -21.23
CA ARG A 48 -19.85 -0.88 -21.20
C ARG A 48 -19.96 -0.10 -19.89
N LEU A 49 -21.13 -0.12 -19.25
CA LEU A 49 -21.31 0.47 -17.92
C LEU A 49 -20.49 -0.27 -16.87
N MET A 50 -20.49 -1.62 -16.91
CA MET A 50 -19.69 -2.45 -16.02
C MET A 50 -18.18 -2.24 -16.26
N GLU A 51 -17.75 -2.15 -17.51
CA GLU A 51 -16.36 -1.79 -17.85
C GLU A 51 -15.99 -0.40 -17.31
N GLY A 52 -16.84 0.60 -17.51
CA GLY A 52 -16.62 1.95 -16.97
C GLY A 52 -16.55 1.97 -15.45
N PHE A 53 -17.40 1.18 -14.79
CA PHE A 53 -17.38 1.03 -13.34
C PHE A 53 -16.08 0.33 -12.87
N ALA A 54 -15.69 -0.77 -13.51
CA ALA A 54 -14.43 -1.47 -13.23
C ALA A 54 -13.21 -0.55 -13.40
N PHE A 55 -13.22 0.32 -14.41
CA PHE A 55 -12.17 1.30 -14.62
C PHE A 55 -12.10 2.35 -13.50
N LEU A 56 -13.24 2.77 -12.96
CA LEU A 56 -13.25 3.70 -11.83
C LEU A 56 -12.83 3.01 -10.53
N THR A 57 -13.35 1.82 -10.22
CA THR A 57 -13.04 1.10 -8.98
C THR A 57 -11.61 0.59 -8.94
N SER A 58 -11.06 0.13 -10.07
CA SER A 58 -9.65 -0.32 -10.15
C SER A 58 -8.66 0.77 -9.74
N ARG A 59 -8.93 2.04 -10.06
CA ARG A 59 -8.10 3.17 -9.61
C ARG A 59 -8.20 3.40 -8.10
N VAL A 60 -9.36 3.17 -7.51
CA VAL A 60 -9.56 3.27 -6.06
C VAL A 60 -8.77 2.15 -5.37
N GLN A 61 -8.91 0.91 -5.83
CA GLN A 61 -8.18 -0.24 -5.31
C GLN A 61 -6.66 -0.05 -5.41
N LEU A 62 -6.17 0.37 -6.58
CA LEU A 62 -4.75 0.64 -6.79
C LEU A 62 -4.23 1.69 -5.79
N LYS A 63 -5.01 2.75 -5.52
CA LYS A 63 -4.63 3.78 -4.56
C LYS A 63 -4.68 3.27 -3.13
N MET A 64 -5.68 2.47 -2.75
CA MET A 64 -5.77 1.89 -1.41
C MET A 64 -4.58 0.96 -1.12
N ASP A 65 -4.25 0.07 -2.05
CA ASP A 65 -3.13 -0.86 -1.91
C ASP A 65 -1.77 -0.12 -1.84
N ALA A 66 -1.64 1.01 -2.53
CA ALA A 66 -0.43 1.84 -2.46
C ALA A 66 -0.25 2.59 -1.12
N GLU A 67 -1.33 2.90 -0.40
CA GLU A 67 -1.27 3.61 0.89
C GLU A 67 -1.09 2.65 2.08
N PHE A 68 -1.48 1.38 1.93
CA PHE A 68 -1.43 0.40 3.03
C PHE A 68 -0.02 0.21 3.66
N PRO A 69 1.08 0.09 2.89
CA PRO A 69 2.42 -0.02 3.46
C PRO A 69 2.79 1.20 4.31
N ARG A 70 2.41 2.41 3.86
CA ARG A 70 2.69 3.64 4.61
C ARG A 70 1.99 3.66 5.95
N PHE A 71 0.73 3.22 5.98
CA PHE A 71 -0.02 3.10 7.21
C PHE A 71 0.66 2.16 8.22
N SER A 72 1.05 0.96 7.77
CA SER A 72 1.73 -0.02 8.64
C SER A 72 3.08 0.49 9.16
N GLN A 73 3.85 1.19 8.33
CA GLN A 73 5.12 1.80 8.73
C GLN A 73 4.93 2.87 9.80
N ARG A 74 3.94 3.76 9.64
CA ARG A 74 3.63 4.79 10.65
C ARG A 74 3.20 4.19 11.98
N LEU A 75 2.43 3.10 11.95
CA LEU A 75 2.05 2.41 13.18
C LEU A 75 3.29 1.83 13.89
N LEU A 76 4.21 1.24 13.12
CA LEU A 76 5.45 0.69 13.66
C LEU A 76 6.37 1.78 14.24
N GLU A 77 6.43 2.96 13.62
CA GLU A 77 7.13 4.14 14.16
C GLU A 77 6.61 4.54 15.54
N MET A 78 5.30 4.42 15.79
CA MET A 78 4.71 4.73 17.09
C MET A 78 4.97 3.66 18.15
N LEU A 79 4.94 2.38 17.77
CA LEU A 79 5.07 1.26 18.72
C LEU A 79 6.52 0.94 19.07
N ALA A 80 7.42 1.00 18.09
CA ALA A 80 8.81 0.56 18.23
C ALA A 80 9.78 1.45 17.43
N PRO A 81 9.95 2.72 17.81
CA PRO A 81 10.77 3.67 17.05
C PRO A 81 12.23 3.21 16.92
N ASN A 82 12.77 2.54 17.94
CA ASN A 82 14.16 2.08 17.97
C ASN A 82 14.46 0.97 16.97
N TYR A 83 13.45 0.22 16.49
CA TYR A 83 13.64 -0.82 15.47
C TYR A 83 13.75 -0.23 14.06
N LEU A 84 13.23 0.97 13.86
CA LEU A 84 13.29 1.72 12.61
C LEU A 84 14.41 2.76 12.61
N ALA A 85 15.07 2.97 13.75
CA ALA A 85 16.18 3.89 13.87
C ALA A 85 17.39 3.37 13.08
N PRO A 86 18.01 4.21 12.21
CA PRO A 86 19.23 3.82 11.53
C PRO A 86 20.36 3.60 12.53
N THR A 87 21.18 2.56 12.30
CA THR A 87 22.37 2.33 13.12
C THR A 87 23.43 3.39 12.78
N PRO A 88 23.90 4.19 13.75
CA PRO A 88 24.95 5.18 13.49
C PRO A 88 26.28 4.48 13.16
N SER A 89 27.18 5.22 12.52
CA SER A 89 28.57 4.77 12.40
C SER A 89 29.22 4.69 13.78
N MET A 90 30.02 3.65 14.00
CA MET A 90 30.70 3.39 15.27
C MET A 90 32.17 3.07 15.01
N ALA A 91 33.04 3.54 15.90
CA ALA A 91 34.47 3.25 15.88
C ALA A 91 34.97 3.01 17.31
N ILE A 92 36.09 2.30 17.45
CA ILE A 92 36.76 2.10 18.73
C ILE A 92 37.88 3.15 18.84
N ALA A 93 37.93 3.88 19.96
CA ALA A 93 38.95 4.88 20.24
C ALA A 93 39.68 4.54 21.54
N GLU A 94 41.01 4.66 21.54
CA GLU A 94 41.86 4.57 22.74
C GLU A 94 42.22 5.98 23.22
N LEU A 95 42.02 6.24 24.52
CA LEU A 95 42.26 7.53 25.16
C LEU A 95 43.27 7.36 26.29
N HIS A 96 44.38 8.10 26.24
CA HIS A 96 45.36 8.13 27.33
C HIS A 96 45.15 9.40 28.17
N PRO A 97 44.73 9.28 29.44
CA PRO A 97 44.55 10.44 30.31
C PRO A 97 45.91 11.02 30.75
N ASP A 98 46.01 12.35 30.76
CA ASP A 98 47.16 13.07 31.32
C ASP A 98 46.99 13.22 32.83
N SER A 99 47.84 12.57 33.60
CA SER A 99 47.82 12.60 35.07
C SER A 99 48.07 13.99 35.67
N ALA A 100 48.58 14.96 34.90
CA ALA A 100 48.84 16.32 35.37
C ALA A 100 47.63 17.27 35.26
N LYS A 101 46.60 16.92 34.47
CA LYS A 101 45.40 17.74 34.24
C LYS A 101 44.19 17.10 34.93
N GLY A 102 44.08 17.36 36.23
CA GLY A 102 43.16 16.67 37.14
C GLY A 102 41.68 17.10 37.13
N ASP A 103 41.20 17.86 36.14
CA ASP A 103 39.78 18.21 36.07
C ASP A 103 39.07 17.51 34.90
N LEU A 104 38.35 16.45 35.23
CA LEU A 104 37.55 15.62 34.31
C LEU A 104 36.05 15.98 34.34
N SER A 105 35.65 16.98 35.14
CA SER A 105 34.23 17.26 35.42
C SER A 105 33.42 17.66 34.18
N ASN A 106 34.07 18.28 33.18
CA ASN A 106 33.43 18.76 31.96
C ASN A 106 33.51 17.79 30.76
N GLY A 107 34.19 16.64 30.92
CA GLY A 107 34.44 15.68 29.84
C GLY A 107 35.36 16.21 28.73
N PHE A 108 35.61 15.39 27.70
CA PHE A 108 36.41 15.75 26.51
C PHE A 108 35.56 15.63 25.24
N VAL A 109 35.46 16.70 24.45
CA VAL A 109 34.69 16.70 23.20
C VAL A 109 35.50 16.07 22.08
N VAL A 110 35.11 14.87 21.65
CA VAL A 110 35.65 14.23 20.44
C VAL A 110 35.01 14.89 19.22
N ARG A 111 35.81 15.61 18.42
CA ARG A 111 35.32 16.22 17.17
C ARG A 111 35.08 15.13 16.12
N ALA A 112 33.93 15.21 15.45
CA ALA A 112 33.67 14.39 14.27
C ALA A 112 34.70 14.69 13.18
N ALA A 113 35.19 13.67 12.49
CA ALA A 113 36.00 13.85 11.28
C ALA A 113 35.14 14.52 10.18
N PRO A 114 35.74 15.40 9.35
CA PRO A 114 35.03 16.07 8.26
C PRO A 114 34.50 15.11 7.20
#